data_AF-A0A355ULN3-F1
#
_entry.id   AF-A0A355ULN3-F1
#
_cell.length_a   1.000
_cell.length_b   1.000
_cell.length_c   1.000
_cell.angle_alpha   90.00
_cell.angle_beta   90.00
_cell.angle_gamma   90.00
#
_symmetry.space_group_name_H-M   'P 1'
#
loop_
_entity.id
_entity.type
_entity.pdbx_description
1 polymer ?
#
loop_
_entity_poly.entity_id
_entity_poly.type
_entity_poly.pdbx_seq_one_letter_code
_entity_poly.pdbx_strand_id
1 'polypeptide(L)'
;MILTSIILSVAFVGAIFAMGYFNNKSIKQFVENEQKKTLLEIKKIQESETRKVVTPIQLQAYERLVLFLERMNPDNLVLRCYEPTMDSKLLKDVMVQNIRNEFEHNLSQQLYISNQAWALIKNAKEEMISTINTVFTKEEKNITPTGFAGKLFEQFAGKKNPLELAQEVLKEEIQKRFA
;
A
#
# COMPACT_ATOMS: atom_id res chain seq x y z
N MET A 1 10.30 36.82 75.46
CA MET A 1 10.56 37.64 74.26
C MET A 1 11.64 37.04 73.35
N ILE A 2 12.79 36.60 73.88
CA ILE A 2 13.89 36.03 73.07
C ILE A 2 13.53 34.66 72.47
N LEU A 3 12.90 33.77 73.24
CA LEU A 3 12.53 32.43 72.76
C LEU A 3 11.50 32.47 71.61
N THR A 4 10.53 33.37 71.72
CA THR A 4 9.50 33.58 70.68
C THR A 4 10.09 34.14 69.40
N SER A 5 11.07 35.06 69.48
CA SER A 5 11.76 35.57 68.29
C SER A 5 12.65 34.52 67.61
N ILE A 6 13.25 33.60 68.38
CA ILE A 6 14.04 32.48 67.82
C ILE A 6 13.13 31.48 67.10
N ILE A 7 11.97 31.14 67.67
CA ILE A 7 11.01 30.23 67.02
C ILE A 7 10.50 30.85 65.70
N LEU A 8 10.21 32.15 65.69
CA LEU A 8 9.73 32.86 64.50
C LEU A 8 10.77 32.90 63.39
N SER A 9 12.05 33.10 63.71
CA SER A 9 13.13 33.14 62.72
C SER A 9 13.40 31.76 62.11
N VAL A 10 13.38 30.69 62.91
CA VAL A 10 13.52 29.32 62.41
C VAL A 10 12.36 28.94 61.50
N ALA A 11 11.12 29.30 61.88
CA ALA A 11 9.94 29.09 61.04
C ALA A 11 10.03 29.85 59.70
N PHE A 12 10.52 31.09 59.74
CA PHE A 12 10.71 31.90 58.53
C PHE A 12 11.75 31.30 57.58
N VAL A 13 12.90 30.84 58.10
CA VAL A 13 13.92 30.15 57.30
C VAL A 13 13.36 28.85 56.71
N GLY A 14 12.63 28.06 57.51
CA GLY A 14 11.96 26.84 57.05
C GLY A 14 10.97 27.11 55.91
N ALA A 15 10.19 28.19 55.99
CA ALA A 15 9.25 28.60 54.95
C ALA A 15 9.96 28.98 53.63
N ILE A 16 11.09 29.69 53.70
CA ILE A 16 11.90 30.03 52.52
C ILE A 16 12.43 28.76 51.84
N PHE A 17 12.97 27.81 52.61
CA PHE A 17 13.46 26.54 52.07
C PHE A 17 12.33 25.73 51.41
N ALA A 18 11.17 25.62 52.06
CA ALA A 18 10.02 24.92 51.50
C ALA A 18 9.56 25.57 50.19
N MET A 19 9.42 26.89 50.15
CA MET A 19 9.04 27.63 48.95
C MET A 19 10.06 27.48 47.82
N GLY A 20 11.36 27.51 48.12
CA GLY A 20 12.42 27.24 47.15
C GLY A 20 12.36 25.83 46.57
N TYR A 21 12.10 24.82 47.40
CA TYR A 21 11.94 23.43 46.96
C TYR A 21 10.72 23.26 46.04
N PHE A 22 9.56 23.80 46.44
CA PHE A 22 8.34 23.75 45.63
C PHE A 22 8.52 24.48 44.29
N ASN A 23 9.08 25.69 44.30
CA ASN A 23 9.33 26.47 43.07
C ASN A 23 10.27 25.73 42.11
N ASN A 24 11.38 25.17 42.60
CA ASN A 24 12.30 24.41 41.75
C ASN A 24 11.63 23.17 41.15
N LYS A 25 10.83 22.44 41.94
CA LYS A 25 10.06 21.28 41.44
C LYS A 25 9.03 21.69 40.38
N SER A 26 8.29 22.76 40.60
CA SER A 26 7.31 23.27 39.62
C SER A 26 7.95 23.76 38.33
N ILE A 27 9.09 24.46 38.41
CA ILE A 27 9.86 24.90 37.24
C ILE A 27 10.37 23.69 36.46
N LYS A 28 10.93 22.68 37.13
CA LYS A 28 11.37 21.45 36.47
C LYS A 28 10.22 20.75 35.73
N GLN A 29 9.07 20.58 36.38
CA GLN A 29 7.90 19.97 35.76
C GLN A 29 7.37 20.78 34.56
N PHE A 30 7.40 22.12 34.64
CA PHE A 30 7.03 22.97 33.52
C PHE A 30 7.99 22.81 32.33
N VAL A 31 9.30 22.84 32.59
CA VAL A 31 10.34 22.63 31.57
C VAL A 31 10.21 21.26 30.91
N GLU A 32 10.02 20.20 31.70
CA GLU A 32 9.82 18.83 31.17
C GLU A 32 8.55 18.72 30.30
N ASN A 33 7.45 19.35 30.73
CA ASN A 33 6.21 19.37 29.97
C ASN A 33 6.36 20.15 28.65
N GLU A 34 7.03 21.30 28.66
CA GLU A 34 7.33 22.07 27.45
C GLU A 34 8.26 21.29 26.51
N GLN A 35 9.32 20.66 27.02
CA GLN A 35 10.18 19.78 26.23
C GLN A 35 9.39 18.64 25.58
N LYS A 36 8.47 18.02 26.32
CA LYS A 36 7.61 16.95 25.78
C LYS A 36 6.68 17.48 24.68
N LYS A 37 6.11 18.68 24.82
CA LYS A 37 5.30 19.31 23.77
C LYS A 37 6.15 19.58 22.52
N THR A 38 7.31 20.20 22.68
CA THR A 38 8.24 20.48 21.58
C THR A 38 8.65 19.19 20.86
N LEU A 39 8.95 18.13 21.59
CA LEU A 39 9.29 16.83 21.01
C LEU A 39 8.11 16.24 20.21
N LEU A 40 6.89 16.33 20.72
CA LEU A 40 5.69 15.89 20.00
C LEU A 40 5.44 16.72 18.74
N GLU A 41 5.70 18.03 18.78
CA GLU A 41 5.60 18.91 17.61
C GLU A 41 6.64 18.56 16.54
N ILE A 42 7.91 18.40 16.93
CA ILE A 42 8.98 17.96 16.02
C ILE A 42 8.60 16.63 15.38
N LYS A 43 8.11 15.66 16.17
CA LYS A 43 7.68 14.36 15.65
C LYS A 43 6.53 14.49 14.66
N LYS A 44 5.51 15.32 14.97
CA LYS A 44 4.39 15.59 14.05
C LYS A 44 4.88 16.21 12.74
N ILE A 45 5.79 17.18 12.80
CA ILE A 45 6.38 17.82 11.63
C ILE A 45 7.13 16.78 10.80
N GLN A 46 8.02 15.99 11.41
CA GLN A 46 8.78 14.95 10.72
C GLN A 46 7.88 13.89 10.07
N GLU A 47 6.86 13.42 10.78
CA GLU A 47 5.85 12.51 10.23
C GLU A 47 5.06 13.16 9.09
N SER A 48 4.73 14.45 9.18
CA SER A 48 4.03 15.18 8.12
C SER A 48 4.90 15.32 6.86
N GLU A 49 6.19 15.64 7.02
CA GLU A 49 7.14 15.73 5.90
C GLU A 49 7.37 14.36 5.26
N THR A 50 7.51 13.32 6.07
CA THR A 50 7.61 11.95 5.57
C THR A 50 6.37 11.55 4.79
N ARG A 51 5.17 11.86 5.30
CA ARG A 51 3.90 11.60 4.59
C ARG A 51 3.83 12.34 3.25
N LYS A 52 4.22 13.62 3.20
CA LYS A 52 4.24 14.39 1.94
C LYS A 52 5.09 13.74 0.84
N VAL A 53 6.16 13.05 1.21
CA VAL A 53 7.06 12.38 0.26
C VAL A 53 6.61 10.94 -0.04
N VAL A 54 6.28 10.16 0.98
CA VAL A 54 6.04 8.71 0.85
C VAL A 54 4.62 8.40 0.37
N THR A 55 3.61 9.17 0.82
CA THR A 55 2.21 8.91 0.46
C THR A 55 1.97 8.97 -1.05
N PRO A 56 2.47 9.98 -1.81
CA PRO A 56 2.30 9.98 -3.26
C PRO A 56 2.91 8.76 -3.95
N ILE A 57 4.09 8.31 -3.50
CA ILE A 57 4.78 7.13 -4.05
C ILE A 57 3.95 5.87 -3.79
N GLN A 58 3.40 5.74 -2.58
CA GLN A 58 2.50 4.64 -2.24
C GLN A 58 1.26 4.66 -3.14
N LEU A 59 0.55 5.79 -3.23
CA LEU A 59 -0.65 5.91 -4.08
C LEU A 59 -0.35 5.55 -5.55
N GLN A 60 0.77 6.04 -6.09
CA GLN A 60 1.21 5.71 -7.44
C GLN A 60 1.47 4.20 -7.60
N ALA A 61 2.03 3.53 -6.60
CA ALA A 61 2.22 2.08 -6.63
C ALA A 61 0.88 1.33 -6.70
N TYR A 62 -0.13 1.74 -5.93
CA TYR A 62 -1.48 1.17 -6.03
C TYR A 62 -2.09 1.40 -7.42
N GLU A 63 -2.01 2.62 -7.96
CA GLU A 63 -2.50 2.92 -9.32
C GLU A 63 -1.85 2.02 -10.37
N ARG A 64 -0.53 1.86 -10.31
CA ARG A 64 0.22 1.00 -11.22
C ARG A 64 -0.21 -0.47 -11.14
N LEU A 65 -0.45 -0.97 -9.94
CA LEU A 65 -0.89 -2.36 -9.73
C LEU A 65 -2.33 -2.58 -10.17
N VAL A 66 -3.22 -1.60 -9.96
CA VAL A 66 -4.59 -1.64 -10.51
C VAL A 66 -4.55 -1.63 -12.04
N LEU A 67 -3.76 -0.75 -12.65
CA LEU A 67 -3.56 -0.70 -14.10
C LEU A 67 -2.98 -2.01 -14.64
N PHE A 68 -2.05 -2.63 -13.93
CA PHE A 68 -1.52 -3.95 -14.28
C PHE A 68 -2.64 -5.02 -14.33
N LEU A 69 -3.50 -5.07 -13.32
CA LEU A 69 -4.64 -6.01 -13.28
C LEU A 69 -5.63 -5.72 -14.42
N GLU A 70 -5.95 -4.45 -14.68
CA GLU A 70 -6.81 -4.03 -15.81
C GLU A 70 -6.21 -4.39 -17.17
N ARG A 71 -4.88 -4.31 -17.31
CA ARG A 71 -4.19 -4.73 -18.53
C ARG A 71 -4.26 -6.24 -18.71
N MET A 72 -4.20 -7.04 -17.65
CA MET A 72 -4.35 -8.49 -17.76
C MET A 72 -5.78 -8.93 -18.08
N ASN A 73 -6.79 -8.05 -17.94
CA ASN A 73 -8.15 -8.37 -18.35
C ASN A 73 -8.15 -8.87 -19.81
N PRO A 74 -8.72 -10.07 -20.10
CA PRO A 74 -8.72 -10.66 -21.43
C PRO A 74 -9.20 -9.68 -22.51
N ASP A 75 -10.27 -8.93 -22.24
CA ASP A 75 -10.87 -7.99 -23.19
C ASP A 75 -9.84 -6.96 -23.67
N ASN A 76 -9.10 -6.39 -22.72
CA ASN A 76 -8.07 -5.40 -22.98
C ASN A 76 -6.78 -6.04 -23.53
N LEU A 77 -6.46 -7.26 -23.09
CA LEU A 77 -5.23 -7.95 -23.46
C LEU A 77 -5.26 -8.38 -24.92
N VAL A 78 -6.37 -8.98 -25.39
CA VAL A 78 -6.52 -9.40 -26.78
C VAL A 78 -6.40 -8.20 -27.71
N LEU A 79 -7.07 -7.09 -27.41
CA LEU A 79 -7.04 -5.89 -28.25
C LEU A 79 -5.63 -5.30 -28.40
N ARG A 80 -4.78 -5.42 -27.38
CA ARG A 80 -3.39 -4.93 -27.44
C ARG A 80 -2.42 -5.91 -28.09
N CYS A 81 -2.73 -7.20 -28.07
CA CYS A 81 -1.83 -8.25 -28.56
C CYS A 81 -2.18 -8.76 -29.96
N TYR A 82 -3.40 -8.54 -30.44
CA TYR A 82 -3.88 -9.06 -31.71
C TYR A 82 -3.41 -8.22 -32.90
N GLU A 83 -2.83 -8.89 -33.90
CA GLU A 83 -2.58 -8.33 -35.23
C GLU A 83 -3.23 -9.22 -36.31
N PRO A 84 -3.76 -8.65 -37.41
CA PRO A 84 -4.54 -9.39 -38.41
C PRO A 84 -3.83 -10.60 -39.06
N THR A 85 -2.50 -10.58 -39.13
CA THR A 85 -1.70 -11.62 -39.78
C THR A 85 -1.24 -12.73 -38.83
N MET A 86 -1.58 -12.66 -37.54
CA MET A 86 -1.16 -13.64 -36.54
C MET A 86 -1.98 -14.92 -36.61
N ASP A 87 -1.35 -16.05 -36.35
CA ASP A 87 -2.06 -17.27 -36.00
C ASP A 87 -2.39 -17.31 -34.49
N SER A 88 -3.25 -18.24 -34.08
CA SER A 88 -3.69 -18.36 -32.68
C SER A 88 -2.55 -18.69 -31.71
N LYS A 89 -1.52 -19.39 -32.20
CA LYS A 89 -0.36 -19.77 -31.39
C LYS A 89 0.47 -18.54 -31.05
N LEU A 90 0.77 -17.72 -32.06
CA LEU A 90 1.49 -16.48 -31.92
C LEU A 90 0.74 -15.50 -31.03
N LEU A 91 -0.58 -15.34 -31.23
CA LEU A 91 -1.41 -14.52 -30.34
C LEU A 91 -1.29 -14.98 -28.88
N LYS A 92 -1.43 -16.28 -28.62
CA LYS A 92 -1.28 -16.85 -27.27
C LYS A 92 0.11 -16.57 -26.69
N ASP A 93 1.17 -16.73 -27.46
CA ASP A 93 2.54 -16.49 -26.98
C ASP A 93 2.79 -15.01 -26.69
N VAL A 94 2.31 -14.11 -27.56
CA VAL A 94 2.39 -12.65 -27.36
C VAL A 94 1.63 -12.22 -26.11
N MET A 95 0.43 -12.75 -25.86
CA MET A 95 -0.37 -12.45 -24.66
C MET A 95 0.37 -12.86 -23.38
N VAL A 96 0.92 -14.08 -23.34
CA VAL A 96 1.69 -14.56 -22.18
C VAL A 96 2.94 -13.71 -21.93
N GLN A 97 3.65 -13.33 -23.00
CA GLN A 97 4.82 -12.47 -22.86
C GLN A 97 4.45 -11.06 -22.41
N ASN A 98 3.35 -10.49 -22.92
CA ASN A 98 2.86 -9.18 -22.48
C ASN A 98 2.57 -9.17 -20.97
N ILE A 99 1.89 -10.20 -20.45
CA ILE A 99 1.61 -10.34 -19.02
C ILE A 99 2.90 -10.40 -18.20
N ARG A 100 3.90 -11.17 -18.64
CA ARG A 100 5.18 -11.32 -17.94
C ARG A 100 5.95 -10.01 -17.88
N ASN A 101 6.07 -9.32 -19.01
CA ASN A 101 6.76 -8.05 -19.10
C ASN A 101 6.08 -6.99 -18.22
N GLU A 102 4.75 -6.87 -18.29
CA GLU A 102 3.99 -5.95 -17.44
C GLU A 102 4.15 -6.27 -15.94
N PHE A 103 4.23 -7.55 -15.57
CA PHE A 103 4.51 -7.95 -14.19
C PHE A 103 5.92 -7.53 -13.75
N GLU A 104 6.94 -7.76 -14.58
CA GLU A 104 8.33 -7.36 -14.29
C GLU A 104 8.46 -5.84 -14.13
N HIS A 105 7.78 -5.06 -14.98
CA HIS A 105 7.74 -3.59 -14.87
C HIS A 105 7.08 -3.08 -13.60
N ASN A 106 6.24 -3.89 -12.94
CA ASN A 106 5.54 -3.52 -11.71
C ASN A 106 6.05 -4.29 -10.48
N LEU A 107 7.10 -5.10 -10.61
CA LEU A 107 7.62 -5.95 -9.54
C LEU A 107 8.07 -5.14 -8.32
N SER A 108 8.66 -3.95 -8.52
CA SER A 108 9.11 -3.08 -7.44
C SER A 108 7.96 -2.51 -6.60
N GLN A 109 6.74 -2.47 -7.16
CA GLN A 109 5.58 -1.91 -6.47
C GLN A 109 5.11 -2.76 -5.29
N GLN A 110 5.57 -4.03 -5.21
CA GLN A 110 5.29 -4.92 -4.08
C GLN A 110 5.74 -4.35 -2.73
N LEU A 111 6.70 -3.41 -2.72
CA LEU A 111 7.20 -2.75 -1.51
C LEU A 111 6.15 -1.88 -0.80
N TYR A 112 5.09 -1.47 -1.51
CA TYR A 112 4.13 -0.47 -1.03
C TYR A 112 2.75 -1.04 -0.67
N ILE A 113 2.56 -2.35 -0.82
CA ILE A 113 1.29 -3.05 -0.56
C ILE A 113 1.49 -4.16 0.48
N SER A 114 0.41 -4.72 0.99
CA SER A 114 0.48 -5.85 1.90
C SER A 114 0.96 -7.12 1.20
N ASN A 115 1.59 -8.03 1.97
CA ASN A 115 1.95 -9.36 1.49
C ASN A 115 0.72 -10.15 0.99
N GLN A 116 -0.46 -9.91 1.59
CA GLN A 116 -1.71 -10.51 1.17
C GLN A 116 -2.13 -10.02 -0.22
N ALA A 117 -2.17 -8.70 -0.43
CA ALA A 117 -2.48 -8.13 -1.75
C ALA A 117 -1.48 -8.63 -2.80
N TRP A 118 -0.19 -8.67 -2.47
CA TRP A 118 0.84 -9.14 -3.38
C TRP A 118 0.68 -10.61 -3.77
N ALA A 119 0.32 -11.47 -2.80
CA ALA A 119 0.04 -12.87 -3.07
C ALA A 119 -1.13 -13.05 -4.05
N LEU A 120 -2.19 -12.27 -3.89
CA LEU A 120 -3.35 -12.29 -4.80
C LEU A 120 -2.98 -11.82 -6.20
N ILE A 121 -2.19 -10.76 -6.34
CA ILE A 121 -1.72 -10.27 -7.65
C ILE A 121 -0.89 -11.34 -8.38
N LYS A 122 0.02 -12.01 -7.66
CA LYS A 122 0.80 -13.12 -8.23
C LYS A 122 -0.10 -14.27 -8.66
N ASN A 123 -1.07 -14.64 -7.83
CA ASN A 123 -2.02 -15.70 -8.16
C ASN A 123 -2.82 -15.34 -9.42
N ALA A 124 -3.35 -14.12 -9.49
CA ALA A 124 -4.11 -13.67 -10.64
C ALA A 124 -3.31 -13.70 -11.95
N LYS A 125 -2.02 -13.33 -11.90
CA LYS A 125 -1.09 -13.47 -13.03
C LYS A 125 -0.93 -14.93 -13.47
N GLU A 126 -0.65 -15.83 -12.54
CA GLU A 126 -0.44 -17.25 -12.86
C GLU A 126 -1.73 -17.91 -13.38
N GLU A 127 -2.88 -17.60 -12.78
CA GLU A 127 -4.17 -18.13 -13.22
C GLU A 127 -4.55 -17.61 -14.61
N MET A 128 -4.26 -16.34 -14.92
CA MET A 128 -4.48 -15.80 -16.26
C MET A 128 -3.63 -16.55 -17.31
N ILE A 129 -2.33 -16.70 -17.06
CA ILE A 129 -1.42 -17.45 -17.95
C ILE A 129 -1.88 -18.91 -18.09
N SER A 130 -2.23 -19.56 -16.99
CA SER A 130 -2.72 -20.93 -16.96
C SER A 130 -4.00 -21.08 -17.79
N THR A 131 -4.93 -20.13 -17.66
CA THR A 131 -6.20 -20.14 -18.39
C THR A 131 -5.95 -19.96 -19.89
N ILE A 132 -5.12 -18.99 -20.29
CA ILE A 132 -4.71 -18.77 -21.69
C ILE A 132 -4.15 -20.07 -22.29
N ASN A 133 -3.22 -20.73 -21.60
CA ASN A 133 -2.63 -21.99 -22.05
C ASN A 133 -3.66 -23.12 -22.13
N THR A 134 -4.57 -23.20 -21.15
CA THR A 134 -5.59 -24.24 -21.08
C THR A 134 -6.61 -24.10 -22.19
N VAL A 135 -7.10 -22.88 -22.46
CA VAL A 135 -8.01 -22.61 -23.58
C VAL A 135 -7.31 -23.00 -24.88
N PHE A 136 -6.08 -22.56 -25.11
CA PHE A 136 -5.34 -22.90 -26.33
C PHE A 136 -5.12 -24.42 -26.51
N THR A 137 -4.90 -25.15 -25.42
CA THR A 137 -4.64 -26.61 -25.47
C THR A 137 -5.91 -27.43 -25.70
N LYS A 138 -7.06 -26.96 -25.19
CA LYS A 138 -8.36 -27.62 -25.37
C LYS A 138 -8.89 -27.46 -26.78
N GLU A 139 -8.57 -26.36 -27.43
CA GLU A 139 -9.00 -26.10 -28.80
C GLU A 139 -8.07 -26.80 -29.81
N GLU A 140 -8.64 -27.34 -30.89
CA GLU A 140 -7.88 -28.04 -31.92
C GLU A 140 -6.90 -27.10 -32.66
N LYS A 141 -5.90 -27.69 -33.33
CA LYS A 141 -4.76 -27.00 -33.99
C LYS A 141 -5.11 -25.92 -35.02
N ASN A 142 -6.38 -25.69 -35.35
CA ASN A 142 -6.85 -24.79 -36.40
C ASN A 142 -7.88 -23.75 -35.93
N ILE A 143 -8.01 -23.48 -34.63
CA ILE A 143 -8.84 -22.36 -34.17
C ILE A 143 -8.32 -21.04 -34.74
N THR A 144 -9.21 -20.16 -35.17
CA THR A 144 -8.85 -18.81 -35.62
C THR A 144 -8.49 -17.93 -34.41
N PRO A 145 -7.65 -16.89 -34.56
CA PRO A 145 -7.31 -16.00 -33.44
C PRO A 145 -8.53 -15.37 -32.78
N THR A 146 -9.53 -14.99 -33.58
CA THR A 146 -10.81 -14.45 -33.12
C THR A 146 -11.62 -15.50 -32.36
N GLY A 147 -11.63 -16.75 -32.82
CA GLY A 147 -12.29 -17.86 -32.12
C GLY A 147 -11.62 -18.14 -30.77
N PHE A 148 -10.29 -18.13 -30.72
CA PHE A 148 -9.52 -18.29 -29.49
C PHE A 148 -9.83 -17.16 -28.48
N ALA A 149 -9.87 -15.91 -28.94
CA ALA A 149 -10.25 -14.77 -28.10
C ALA A 149 -11.68 -14.92 -27.55
N GLY A 150 -12.64 -15.31 -28.40
CA GLY A 150 -14.02 -15.56 -27.97
C GLY A 150 -14.11 -16.63 -26.87
N LYS A 151 -13.38 -17.74 -27.02
CA LYS A 151 -13.32 -18.80 -26.01
C LYS A 151 -12.65 -18.36 -24.71
N LEU A 152 -11.64 -17.51 -24.81
CA LEU A 152 -11.03 -16.91 -23.64
C LEU A 152 -12.04 -16.03 -22.89
N PHE A 153 -12.80 -15.19 -23.60
CA PHE A 153 -13.85 -14.36 -22.98
C PHE A 153 -14.93 -15.19 -22.30
N GLU A 154 -15.41 -16.27 -22.93
CA GLU A 154 -16.38 -17.21 -22.34
C GLU A 154 -15.89 -17.77 -21.00
N GLN A 155 -14.59 -18.07 -20.88
CA GLN A 155 -14.01 -18.64 -19.67
C GLN A 155 -13.95 -17.64 -18.50
N PHE A 156 -13.86 -16.35 -18.81
CA PHE A 156 -13.83 -15.27 -17.83
C PHE A 156 -15.20 -14.60 -17.60
N ALA A 157 -16.20 -14.89 -18.45
CA ALA A 157 -17.55 -14.38 -18.29
C ALA A 157 -18.27 -15.03 -17.10
N GLY A 158 -18.80 -14.19 -16.20
CA GLY A 158 -19.73 -14.62 -15.13
C GLY A 158 -19.09 -15.29 -13.90
N LYS A 159 -17.76 -15.35 -13.81
CA LYS A 159 -17.05 -15.77 -12.58
C LYS A 159 -16.32 -14.58 -11.98
N LYS A 160 -16.42 -14.43 -10.66
CA LYS A 160 -15.57 -13.52 -9.90
C LYS A 160 -14.13 -13.98 -10.10
N ASN A 161 -13.41 -13.30 -10.96
CA ASN A 161 -12.11 -13.76 -11.42
C ASN A 161 -11.02 -13.28 -10.43
N PRO A 162 -9.83 -13.93 -10.41
CA PRO A 162 -8.76 -13.53 -9.52
C PRO A 162 -8.30 -12.08 -9.69
N LEU A 163 -8.48 -11.48 -10.87
CA LEU A 163 -8.14 -10.08 -11.11
C LEU A 163 -9.05 -9.17 -10.30
N GLU A 164 -10.36 -9.39 -10.34
CA GLU A 164 -11.35 -8.63 -9.57
C GLU A 164 -11.10 -8.75 -8.06
N LEU A 165 -10.80 -9.96 -7.56
CA LEU A 165 -10.46 -10.17 -6.15
C LEU A 165 -9.18 -9.40 -5.75
N ALA A 166 -8.15 -9.41 -6.60
CA ALA A 166 -6.93 -8.66 -6.34
C ALA A 166 -7.19 -7.14 -6.36
N GLN A 167 -8.05 -6.65 -7.26
CA GLN A 167 -8.45 -5.25 -7.32
C GLN A 167 -9.25 -4.81 -6.10
N GLU A 168 -10.20 -5.63 -5.64
CA GLU A 168 -10.99 -5.37 -4.43
C GLU A 168 -10.08 -5.21 -3.21
N VAL A 169 -9.13 -6.13 -3.02
CA VAL A 169 -8.19 -6.06 -1.89
C VAL A 169 -7.29 -4.82 -1.96
N LEU A 170 -6.84 -4.42 -3.16
CA LEU A 170 -6.09 -3.15 -3.31
C LEU A 170 -6.95 -1.93 -2.95
N LYS A 171 -8.24 -1.93 -3.32
CA LYS A 171 -9.19 -0.85 -2.98
C LYS A 171 -9.49 -0.80 -1.48
N GLU A 172 -9.68 -1.95 -0.84
CA GLU A 172 -9.87 -2.01 0.61
C GLU A 172 -8.61 -1.53 1.36
N GLU A 173 -7.44 -1.95 0.89
CA GLU A 173 -6.16 -1.59 1.53
C GLU A 173 -5.87 -0.09 1.42
N ILE A 174 -6.08 0.52 0.25
CA ILE A 174 -5.88 1.97 0.06
C ILE A 174 -6.88 2.77 0.90
N GLN A 175 -8.15 2.36 0.97
CA GLN A 175 -9.16 3.00 1.80
C GLN A 175 -8.77 2.92 3.29
N LYS A 176 -8.34 1.76 3.78
CA LYS A 176 -7.96 1.59 5.19
C LYS A 176 -6.70 2.37 5.58
N ARG A 177 -5.75 2.55 4.65
CA ARG A 177 -4.47 3.21 4.91
C ARG A 177 -4.55 4.74 4.80
N PHE A 178 -5.44 5.27 3.98
CA PHE A 178 -5.47 6.69 3.62
C PHE A 178 -6.81 7.41 3.87
N ALA A 179 -7.90 6.70 4.19
CA ALA A 179 -9.12 7.31 4.72
C ALA A 179 -9.03 7.50 6.24
#